data_AF-A0A0L0MZC2-F1
#
_entry.id   AF-A0A0L0MZC2-F1
#
_cell.length_a   1.000
_cell.length_b   1.000
_cell.length_c   1.000
_cell.angle_alpha   90.00
_cell.angle_beta   90.00
_cell.angle_gamma   90.00
#
_symmetry.space_group_name_H-M   'P 1'
#
loop_
_entity.id
_entity.type
_entity.pdbx_description
1 polymer ?
#
loop_
_entity_poly.entity_id
_entity_poly.type
_entity_poly.pdbx_seq_one_letter_code
_entity_poly.pdbx_strand_id
1 'polypeptide(L)' 'MKVIVTGATGFVGSSLLHDCISNDEITQVYALTRKHIPREFTKNPKVTVITHDDFLDYPPELLEQLSGAEACLWYV' A
#
# COMPACT_ATOMS: atom_id res chain seq x y z
N MET A 1 3.52 -8.09 -10.33
CA MET A 1 2.38 -7.15 -10.26
C MET A 1 2.62 -6.14 -9.16
N LYS A 2 2.35 -4.86 -9.44
CA LYS A 2 2.39 -3.79 -8.43
C LYS A 2 0.98 -3.46 -7.96
N VAL A 3 0.75 -3.37 -6.66
CA VAL A 3 -0.57 -3.11 -6.09
C VAL A 3 -0.54 -1.96 -5.08
N ILE A 4 -1.64 -1.22 -5.00
CA ILE A 4 -1.87 -0.17 -3.99
C ILE A 4 -2.82 -0.73 -2.95
N VAL A 5 -2.51 -0.52 -1.67
CA VAL A 5 -3.36 -0.90 -0.55
C VAL A 5 -3.62 0.34 0.30
N THR A 6 -4.88 0.71 0.46
CA THR A 6 -5.31 1.73 1.41
C THR A 6 -5.87 1.08 2.68
N GLY A 7 -6.04 1.83 3.76
CA GLY A 7 -6.65 1.29 4.99
C GLY A 7 -5.82 0.21 5.69
N ALA A 8 -4.51 0.15 5.44
CA ALA A 8 -3.58 -0.88 5.93
C ALA A 8 -3.48 -1.04 7.47
N THR A 9 -4.03 -0.11 8.25
CA THR A 9 -4.07 -0.17 9.72
C THR A 9 -5.34 -0.83 10.27
N GLY A 10 -6.36 -1.03 9.44
CA GLY A 10 -7.60 -1.72 9.82
C GLY A 10 -7.44 -3.24 9.81
N PHE A 11 -8.40 -3.94 10.41
CA PHE A 11 -8.40 -5.42 10.47
C PHE A 11 -8.35 -6.08 9.10
N VAL A 12 -9.11 -5.56 8.13
CA VAL A 12 -9.12 -6.08 6.76
C VAL A 12 -7.84 -5.70 6.02
N GLY A 13 -7.41 -4.44 6.14
CA GLY A 13 -6.22 -3.93 5.44
C GLY A 13 -4.93 -4.62 5.88
N SER A 14 -4.79 -4.97 7.17
CA SER A 14 -3.62 -5.71 7.65
C SER A 14 -3.58 -7.15 7.13
N SER A 15 -4.73 -7.83 7.05
CA SER A 15 -4.83 -9.16 6.44
C SER A 15 -4.50 -9.09 4.94
N LEU A 16 -5.05 -8.11 4.23
CA LEU A 16 -4.75 -7.89 2.81
C LEU A 16 -3.25 -7.66 2.57
N LEU A 17 -2.58 -6.85 3.41
CA LEU A 17 -1.14 -6.68 3.31
C LEU A 17 -0.39 -8.02 3.47
N HIS A 18 -0.81 -8.86 4.41
CA HIS A 18 -0.21 -10.17 4.61
C HIS A 18 -0.37 -11.06 3.37
N ASP A 19 -1.57 -11.12 2.81
CA ASP A 19 -1.88 -11.90 1.61
C ASP A 19 -1.12 -11.38 0.39
N CYS A 20 -1.02 -10.05 0.24
CA CYS A 20 -0.26 -9.43 -0.85
C CYS A 20 1.24 -9.73 -0.76
N ILE A 21 1.80 -9.76 0.45
CA ILE A 21 3.22 -10.07 0.65
C ILE A 21 3.53 -11.53 0.31
N SER A 22 2.65 -12.43 0.75
CA SER A 22 2.78 -13.88 0.55
C SER A 22 2.49 -14.33 -0.88
N ASN A 23 1.87 -13.47 -1.70
CA ASN A 23 1.62 -13.75 -3.11
C ASN A 23 2.88 -13.47 -3.96
N ASP A 24 3.37 -14.49 -4.67
CA ASP A 24 4.56 -14.39 -5.52
C ASP A 24 4.34 -13.63 -6.83
N GLU A 25 3.09 -13.54 -7.31
CA GLU A 25 2.75 -12.70 -8.45
C GLU A 25 2.80 -11.21 -8.11
N ILE A 26 2.67 -10.86 -6.82
CA ILE A 26 2.81 -9.49 -6.33
C ILE A 26 4.27 -9.21 -6.00
N THR A 27 4.84 -8.30 -6.78
CA THR A 27 6.25 -7.92 -6.73
C THR A 27 6.46 -6.66 -5.90
N GLN A 28 5.44 -5.80 -5.78
CA GLN A 28 5.48 -4.58 -4.98
C GLN A 28 4.10 -4.23 -4.42
N VAL A 29 4.06 -3.77 -3.17
CA VAL A 29 2.90 -3.28 -2.45
C VAL A 29 3.15 -1.85 -2.00
N TYR A 30 2.36 -0.91 -2.50
CA TYR A 30 2.34 0.47 -2.04
C TYR A 30 1.25 0.61 -0.96
N ALA A 31 1.67 0.65 0.30
CA ALA A 31 0.78 0.90 1.42
C ALA A 31 0.57 2.42 1.56
N LEU A 32 -0.54 2.92 1.03
CA LEU A 32 -0.91 4.34 1.10
C LEU A 32 -1.74 4.59 2.35
N THR A 33 -1.17 5.32 3.32
CA THR A 33 -1.72 5.38 4.69
C THR A 33 -1.66 6.78 5.29
N ARG A 34 -2.59 7.08 6.20
CA ARG A 34 -2.59 8.31 7.03
C ARG A 34 -1.89 8.13 8.37
N LYS A 35 -1.54 6.89 8.72
CA LYS A 35 -1.01 6.50 10.03
C LYS A 35 0.05 5.44 9.82
N HIS A 36 1.03 5.41 10.72
CA HIS A 36 2.04 4.35 10.73
C HIS A 36 1.40 2.95 10.78
N ILE A 37 1.95 2.04 9.98
CA ILE A 37 1.61 0.62 9.99
C ILE A 37 2.59 -0.16 10.88
N PRO A 38 2.23 -1.39 11.32
CA PRO A 38 3.13 -2.24 12.08
C PRO A 38 4.51 -2.45 11.44
N ARG A 39 5.56 -2.51 12.28
CA ARG A 39 6.97 -2.63 11.84
C ARG A 39 7.28 -3.88 11.02
N GLU A 40 6.46 -4.92 11.15
CA GLU A 40 6.59 -6.15 10.36
C GLU A 40 6.41 -5.90 8.86
N PHE A 41 5.48 -5.03 8.49
CA PHE A 41 5.24 -4.66 7.10
C PHE A 41 6.34 -3.72 6.58
N THR A 42 6.78 -2.75 7.39
CA THR A 42 7.81 -1.77 6.97
C THR A 42 9.18 -2.40 6.72
N LYS A 43 9.44 -3.59 7.25
CA LYS A 43 10.71 -4.31 7.06
C LYS A 43 10.70 -5.21 5.82
N ASN A 44 9.54 -5.43 5.22
CA ASN A 44 9.43 -6.31 4.07
C ASN A 44 9.89 -5.58 2.80
N PRO A 45 10.80 -6.16 2.00
CA PRO A 45 11.30 -5.51 0.79
C PRO A 45 10.24 -5.29 -0.29
N LYS A 46 9.15 -6.07 -0.30
CA LYS A 46 8.02 -5.87 -1.22
C LYS A 46 7.15 -4.67 -0.85
N VAL A 47 7.30 -4.10 0.35
CA VAL A 47 6.38 -3.06 0.88
C VAL A 47 7.04 -1.70 0.85
N THR A 48 6.40 -0.75 0.18
CA THR A 48 6.70 0.69 0.30
C THR A 48 5.55 1.37 1.02
N VAL A 49 5.84 1.96 2.17
CA VAL A 49 4.85 2.76 2.91
C VAL A 49 4.93 4.19 2.46
N ILE A 50 3.80 4.72 2.01
CA ILE A 50 3.65 6.11 1.60
C ILE A 50 2.65 6.76 2.54
N THR A 51 3.11 7.80 3.25
CA THR A 51 2.23 8.63 4.07
C THR A 51 1.53 9.64 3.16
N HIS A 52 0.22 9.62 3.17
CA HIS A 52 -0.60 10.53 2.39
C HIS A 52 -1.87 10.84 3.16
N ASP A 53 -2.07 12.11 3.51
CA ASP A 53 -3.09 12.51 4.48
C ASP A 53 -4.45 12.82 3.81
N ASP A 54 -4.43 13.38 2.60
CA ASP A 54 -5.61 13.84 1.89
C ASP A 54 -5.87 13.04 0.60
N PHE A 55 -6.75 12.05 0.67
CA PHE A 55 -7.11 11.19 -0.46
C PHE A 55 -8.03 11.89 -1.49
N LEU A 56 -8.35 13.17 -1.31
CA LEU A 56 -9.05 13.98 -2.31
C LEU A 56 -8.09 14.72 -3.25
N ASP A 57 -6.80 14.76 -2.93
CA ASP A 57 -5.76 15.43 -3.71
C ASP A 57 -4.55 14.51 -3.89
N TYR A 58 -4.12 14.25 -5.13
CA TYR A 58 -2.97 13.38 -5.40
C TYR A 58 -1.89 14.18 -6.13
N PRO A 59 -0.83 14.61 -5.42
CA PRO A 59 0.27 15.35 -6.03
C PRO A 59 0.94 14.55 -7.16
N PRO A 60 1.46 15.21 -8.20
CA PRO A 60 2.12 14.53 -9.33
C PRO A 60 3.23 13.57 -8.92
N GLU A 61 4.03 13.93 -7.90
CA GLU A 61 5.10 13.07 -7.38
C GLU A 61 4.59 11.78 -6.74
N LEU A 62 3.40 11.81 -6.15
CA LEU A 62 2.75 10.61 -5.61
C LEU A 62 2.27 9.72 -6.75
N LEU A 63 1.63 10.31 -7.76
CA LEU A 63 1.16 9.59 -8.94
C LEU A 63 2.31 8.94 -9.70
N GLU A 64 3.46 9.61 -9.78
CA GLU A 64 4.67 9.05 -10.38
C GLU A 64 5.17 7.81 -9.61
N GLN A 65 5.19 7.85 -8.27
CA GLN A 65 5.58 6.70 -7.44
C GLN A 65 4.61 5.51 -7.58
N LEU A 66 3.31 5.79 -7.70
CA LEU A 66 2.25 4.79 -7.86
C LEU A 66 2.12 4.29 -9.31
N SER A 67 2.87 4.88 -10.24
CA SER A 67 2.77 4.56 -11.66
C SER A 67 3.12 3.09 -11.95
N GLY A 68 2.30 2.49 -12.82
CA GLY A 68 2.39 1.07 -13.16
C GLY A 68 1.82 0.13 -12.09
N ALA A 69 1.14 0.64 -11.07
CA ALA A 69 0.25 -0.17 -10.26
C ALA A 69 -0.91 -0.70 -11.12
N GLU A 70 -1.18 -1.99 -10.99
CA GLU A 70 -2.17 -2.71 -11.81
C GLU A 70 -3.49 -2.93 -11.05
N ALA A 71 -3.46 -2.79 -9.71
CA ALA A 71 -4.63 -2.89 -8.87
C ALA A 71 -4.57 -1.90 -7.69
N CYS A 72 -5.74 -1.44 -7.26
CA CYS A 72 -5.93 -0.65 -6.06
C CYS A 72 -6.96 -1.34 -5.15
N LEU A 73 -6.50 -1.84 -4.01
CA LEU A 73 -7.32 -2.44 -2.97
C LEU A 73 -7.74 -1.33 -2.01
N TRP A 74 -8.94 -0.79 -2.25
CA TRP A 74 -9.46 0.36 -1.52
C TRP A 74 -10.36 -0.07 -0.37
N TYR A 75 -9.95 0.26 0.85
CA TYR A 75 -10.77 0.07 2.05
C TYR A 75 -10.70 1.31 2.95
N VAL A 76 -11.87 1.81 3.37
CA VAL A 76 -12.06 3.01 4.19
C VAL A 76 -12.41 2.65 5.63
#